data_AF-G0R165-F1
#
_entry.id   AF-G0R165-F1
#
_cell.length_a   1.000
_cell.length_b   1.000
_cell.length_c   1.000
_cell.angle_alpha   90.00
_cell.angle_beta   90.00
_cell.angle_gamma   90.00
#
_symmetry.space_group_name_H-M   'P 1'
#
loop_
_entity.id
_entity.type
_entity.pdbx_description
1 polymer ?
#
loop_
_entity_poly.entity_id
_entity_poly.type
_entity_poly.pdbx_seq_one_letter_code
_entity_poly.pdbx_strand_id
1 'polypeptide(L)' 'MGRLVSVKLHNGSEYVGVLATFDGLMNVVLQQAEEFENSELKNKYGEIFIRVSIENV' A
#
# COMPACT_ATOMS: atom_id res chain seq x y z
N MET A 1 -2.68 12.23 -7.69
CA MET A 1 -1.90 12.30 -6.44
C MET A 1 -2.74 13.00 -5.38
N GLY A 2 -2.55 12.64 -4.10
CA GLY A 2 -3.33 13.19 -2.99
C GLY A 2 -4.70 12.52 -2.73
N ARG A 3 -5.00 11.42 -3.42
CA ARG A 3 -6.25 10.67 -3.21
C ARG A 3 -6.02 9.57 -2.18
N LEU A 4 -7.02 9.33 -1.32
CA LEU A 4 -7.05 8.16 -0.46
C LEU A 4 -7.24 6.91 -1.34
N VAL A 5 -6.36 5.93 -1.17
CA VAL A 5 -6.39 4.66 -1.89
C VAL A 5 -6.19 3.50 -0.93
N SER A 6 -6.70 2.33 -1.31
CA SER A 6 -6.40 1.05 -0.66
C SER A 6 -5.55 0.20 -1.60
N VAL A 7 -4.51 -0.42 -1.05
CA VAL A 7 -3.64 -1.40 -1.72
C VAL A 7 -3.71 -2.70 -0.94
N LYS A 8 -4.30 -3.73 -1.55
CA LYS A 8 -4.41 -5.06 -0.95
C LYS A 8 -3.34 -5.99 -1.49
N LEU A 9 -2.56 -6.59 -0.60
CA LEU A 9 -1.52 -7.55 -0.94
C LEU A 9 -2.07 -8.99 -0.99
N HIS A 10 -1.35 -9.86 -1.68
CA HIS A 10 -1.71 -11.27 -1.83
C HIS A 10 -1.71 -12.06 -0.51
N ASN A 11 -0.96 -11.59 0.49
CA ASN A 11 -0.92 -12.18 1.83
C ASN A 11 -2.12 -11.80 2.71
N GLY A 12 -3.06 -10.99 2.18
CA GLY A 12 -4.27 -10.56 2.89
C GLY A 12 -4.13 -9.24 3.64
N SER A 13 -2.92 -8.67 3.76
CA SER A 13 -2.71 -7.35 4.35
C SER A 13 -3.25 -6.26 3.41
N GLU A 14 -3.82 -5.20 3.98
CA GLU A 14 -4.36 -4.05 3.25
C GLU A 14 -3.74 -2.76 3.78
N TYR A 15 -3.23 -1.92 2.88
CA TYR A 15 -2.66 -0.62 3.20
C TYR A 15 -3.54 0.49 2.65
N VAL A 16 -4.03 1.36 3.53
CA VAL A 16 -4.87 2.50 3.17
C VAL A 16 -4.10 3.78 3.43
N GLY A 17 -3.99 4.67 2.45
CA GLY A 17 -3.23 5.91 2.61
C GLY A 17 -3.40 6.88 1.46
N VAL A 18 -2.77 8.04 1.58
CA VAL A 18 -2.76 9.09 0.56
C VAL A 18 -1.73 8.71 -0.51
N LEU A 19 -2.17 8.51 -1.75
CA LEU A 19 -1.30 8.22 -2.87
C LEU A 19 -0.37 9.41 -3.17
N ALA A 20 0.90 9.26 -2.79
CA ALA A 20 1.94 10.24 -3.09
C ALA A 20 2.43 10.07 -4.53
N THR A 21 2.87 8.87 -4.91
CA THR A 21 3.32 8.57 -6.27
C THR A 21 3.23 7.08 -6.61
N PHE A 22 3.29 6.76 -7.91
CA PHE A 22 3.43 5.41 -8.44
C PHE A 22 4.23 5.43 -9.75
N ASP A 23 4.79 4.28 -10.15
CA ASP A 23 5.54 4.13 -11.41
C ASP A 23 4.88 3.15 -12.39
N GLY A 24 5.50 2.95 -13.56
CA GLY A 24 5.01 2.04 -14.60
C GLY A 24 5.06 0.56 -14.24
N LEU A 25 5.73 0.18 -13.15
CA LEU A 25 5.73 -1.15 -12.58
C LEU A 25 4.68 -1.29 -11.45
N MET A 26 3.93 -0.23 -11.18
CA MET A 26 2.95 -0.13 -10.09
C MET A 26 3.58 -0.27 -8.70
N ASN A 27 4.85 0.13 -8.53
CA ASN A 27 5.34 0.44 -7.19
C ASN A 27 4.59 1.67 -6.68
N VAL A 28 4.26 1.70 -5.39
CA VAL A 28 3.40 2.74 -4.80
C VAL A 28 4.06 3.35 -3.57
N VAL A 29 3.99 4.68 -3.44
CA VAL A 29 4.27 5.38 -2.19
C VAL A 29 2.96 5.91 -1.61
N LEU A 30 2.64 5.51 -0.38
CA LEU A 30 1.51 6.03 0.38
C LEU A 30 2.00 6.85 1.57
N GLN A 31 1.36 7.98 1.83
CA GLN A 31 1.54 8.81 3.01
C GLN A 31 0.35 8.65 3.96
N GLN A 32 0.57 8.89 5.26
CA GLN A 32 -0.43 8.70 6.31
C GLN A 32 -1.08 7.31 6.20
N ALA A 33 -0.25 6.29 6.00
CA ALA A 33 -0.69 4.95 5.65
C ALA A 33 -1.05 4.14 6.89
N GLU A 34 -2.13 3.39 6.83
CA GLU A 34 -2.57 2.46 7.87
C GLU A 34 -2.59 1.05 7.31
N GLU A 35 -2.17 0.08 8.12
CA GLU A 35 -2.17 -1.34 7.76
C GLU A 35 -3.26 -2.09 8.50
N PHE A 36 -3.99 -2.90 7.74
CA PHE A 36 -5.06 -3.74 8.23
C PHE A 36 -4.78 -5.20 7.90
N GLU A 37 -5.09 -6.09 8.83
CA GLU A 37 -5.18 -7.53 8.60
C GLU A 37 -6.51 -8.02 9.15
N ASN A 38 -7.26 -8.78 8.36
CA ASN A 38 -8.60 -9.26 8.75
C ASN A 38 -9.54 -8.13 9.22
N SER A 39 -9.42 -6.94 8.61
CA SER A 39 -10.17 -5.71 8.97
C SER A 39 -9.80 -5.09 10.32
N GLU A 40 -8.77 -5.58 11.01
CA GLU A 40 -8.24 -4.98 12.23
C GLU A 40 -7.04 -4.08 11.90
N LEU A 41 -7.02 -2.87 12.48
CA LEU A 41 -5.87 -1.97 12.40
C LEU A 41 -4.68 -2.60 13.12
N LYS A 42 -3.58 -2.83 12.38
CA LYS A 42 -2.35 -3.41 12.92
C LYS A 42 -1.30 -2.34 13.18
N ASN A 43 -1.11 -1.43 12.22
CA ASN A 43 -0.09 -0.39 12.30
C ASN A 43 -0.52 0.91 11.64
N LYS A 44 0.17 2.00 12.02
CA LYS A 44 0.14 3.29 11.35
C LYS A 44 1.55 3.68 10.94
N TYR A 45 1.68 4.10 9.71
CA TYR A 45 2.93 4.50 9.08
C TYR A 45 2.80 5.94 8.56
N GLY A 46 3.87 6.72 8.69
CA GLY A 46 3.92 8.06 8.10
C GLY A 46 4.01 8.00 6.58
N GLU A 47 4.93 7.19 6.06
CA GLU A 47 5.13 6.94 4.63
C GLU A 47 5.54 5.49 4.43
N ILE A 48 5.01 4.82 3.40
CA ILE A 48 5.37 3.45 3.03
C ILE A 48 5.64 3.36 1.54
N PHE A 49 6.58 2.49 1.18
CA PHE A 49 6.87 2.09 -0.19
C PHE A 49 6.45 0.63 -0.39
N ILE A 50 5.47 0.40 -1.26
CA ILE A 50 4.98 -0.93 -1.63
C ILE A 50 5.57 -1.28 -2.99
N ARG A 51 6.34 -2.37 -3.03
CA ARG A 51 7.01 -2.85 -4.25
C ARG A 51 6.18 -3.95 -4.90
N VAL A 52 5.99 -3.85 -6.22
CA VAL A 52 5.46 -4.96 -7.02
C VAL A 52 6.50 -6.08 -7.09
N SER A 53 6.07 -7.31 -6.79
CA SER A 53 6.81 -8.52 -7.11
C SER A 53 6.31 -9.07 -8.44
N ILE A 54 7.21 -9.28 -9.39
CA ILE A 54 6.93 -10.01 -10.63
C ILE A 54 7.55 -11.39 -10.47
N GLU A 55 6.73 -12.38 -10.11
CA GLU A 55 7.16 -13.77 -10.23
C GLU A 55 7.05 -14.16 -11.71
N ASN A 56 8.19 -14.38 -12.36
CA ASN A 56 8.20 -15.02 -13.67
C ASN A 56 7.80 -16.48 -13.45
N VAL A 57 6.62 -16.87 -13.94
CA VAL A 57 6.22 -18.28 -14.08
C VAL A 57 7.00 -18.92 -15.22
#